data_AF-A0A2C1CXN0-F1
#
_entry.id   AF-A0A2C1CXN0-F1
#
_cell.length_a   1.000
_cell.length_b   1.000
_cell.length_c   1.000
_cell.angle_alpha   90.00
_cell.angle_beta   90.00
_cell.angle_gamma   90.00
#
_symmetry.space_group_name_H-M   'P 1'
#
loop_
_entity.id
_entity.type
_entity.pdbx_description
1 polymer ?
#
loop_
_entity_poly.entity_id
_entity_poly.type
_entity_poly.pdbx_seq_one_letter_code
_entity_poly.pdbx_strand_id
1 'polypeptide(L)'
;ITGPTGNTGSTGVTGPTGSSTAKSIVFQGTNAGFQRIAGSPGIDSNVIPYVTAGAGNIVGFSASININNLPAAVYTIDICKNVPTNLSAPTPSYILSTITLTTTDKITGTMTFSIKPTDIGSRQPQVYNPTPAPGPANVTWTSITTGNPVSRGDAISLYITPGITASAVYSIFLITDI
;
A
#
# COMPACT_ATOMS: atom_id res chain seq x y z
N ILE A 1 -7.10 -37.76 -30.08
CA ILE A 1 -6.60 -37.25 -28.77
C ILE A 1 -7.58 -36.18 -28.30
N THR A 2 -8.35 -36.46 -27.25
CA THR A 2 -9.38 -35.58 -26.68
C THR A 2 -8.72 -34.58 -25.72
N GLY A 3 -9.07 -33.29 -25.82
CA GLY A 3 -8.51 -32.19 -25.02
C GLY A 3 -9.01 -32.12 -23.56
N PRO A 4 -8.55 -31.14 -22.76
CA PRO A 4 -8.44 -31.20 -21.30
C PRO A 4 -9.77 -30.94 -20.55
N THR A 5 -10.83 -31.65 -20.90
CA THR A 5 -12.14 -31.62 -20.23
C THR A 5 -12.25 -32.79 -19.25
N GLY A 6 -11.38 -32.82 -18.24
CA GLY A 6 -11.41 -33.81 -17.16
C GLY A 6 -11.46 -33.13 -15.78
N ASN A 7 -11.66 -33.88 -14.70
CA ASN A 7 -11.74 -33.34 -13.33
C ASN A 7 -10.49 -32.54 -12.90
N THR A 8 -9.34 -32.80 -13.53
CA THR A 8 -8.05 -32.10 -13.37
C THR A 8 -7.75 -31.10 -14.51
N GLY A 9 -8.62 -31.01 -15.52
CA GLY A 9 -8.52 -30.03 -16.60
C GLY A 9 -8.75 -28.60 -16.09
N SER A 10 -8.43 -27.60 -16.90
CA SER A 10 -8.54 -26.18 -16.50
C SER A 10 -9.96 -25.72 -16.11
N THR A 11 -10.99 -26.52 -16.41
CA THR A 11 -12.39 -26.30 -16.02
C THR A 11 -12.93 -27.38 -15.07
N GLY A 12 -12.09 -28.30 -14.60
CA GLY A 12 -12.48 -29.39 -13.70
C GLY A 12 -12.50 -28.97 -12.24
N VAL A 13 -13.24 -29.70 -11.39
CA VAL A 13 -13.43 -29.40 -9.96
C VAL A 13 -12.15 -29.43 -9.11
N THR A 14 -11.06 -30.02 -9.63
CA THR A 14 -9.70 -30.01 -9.05
C THR A 14 -8.66 -29.43 -10.02
N GLY A 15 -9.11 -28.75 -11.08
CA GLY A 15 -8.22 -27.97 -11.95
C GLY A 15 -7.52 -26.86 -11.17
N PRO A 16 -6.42 -26.30 -11.69
CA PRO A 16 -5.77 -25.15 -11.06
C PRO A 16 -6.79 -24.03 -10.91
N THR A 17 -7.16 -23.68 -9.67
CA THR A 17 -7.90 -22.45 -9.41
C THR A 17 -7.00 -21.30 -9.87
N GLY A 18 -7.45 -20.53 -10.87
CA GLY A 18 -6.71 -19.38 -11.35
C GLY A 18 -6.32 -18.48 -10.17
N SER A 19 -5.02 -18.31 -9.93
CA SER A 19 -4.55 -17.35 -8.94
C SER A 19 -4.78 -15.96 -9.53
N SER A 20 -5.84 -15.28 -9.09
CA SER A 20 -6.12 -13.92 -9.49
C SER A 20 -5.04 -12.98 -8.96
N THR A 21 -4.04 -12.70 -9.78
CA THR A 21 -2.97 -11.77 -9.44
C THR A 21 -2.56 -10.92 -10.64
N ALA A 22 -3.43 -10.00 -11.05
CA ALA A 22 -3.00 -8.85 -11.83
C ALA A 22 -2.42 -7.79 -10.88
N LYS A 23 -1.10 -7.68 -10.77
CA LYS A 23 -0.43 -6.53 -10.13
C LYS A 23 -0.05 -5.51 -11.20
N SER A 24 -0.72 -4.36 -11.23
CA SER A 24 -0.21 -3.24 -12.01
C SER A 24 0.84 -2.49 -11.17
N ILE A 25 2.02 -2.28 -11.76
CA ILE A 25 3.03 -1.37 -11.23
C ILE A 25 3.03 -0.19 -12.20
N VAL A 26 2.48 0.94 -11.77
CA VAL A 26 2.36 2.15 -12.60
C VAL A 26 3.49 3.10 -12.21
N PHE A 27 4.27 3.56 -13.19
CA PHE A 27 5.26 4.62 -13.03
C PHE A 27 4.76 5.86 -13.78
N GLN A 28 4.50 6.97 -13.09
CA GLN A 28 4.11 8.25 -13.70
C GLN A 28 5.15 9.32 -13.40
N GLY A 29 5.34 10.26 -14.32
CA GLY A 29 6.21 11.43 -14.18
C GLY A 29 5.81 12.55 -15.15
N THR A 30 6.22 13.78 -14.85
CA THR A 30 6.22 14.91 -15.80
C THR A 30 7.58 14.98 -16.50
N ASN A 31 7.75 15.83 -17.54
CA ASN A 31 9.01 16.02 -18.30
C ASN A 31 10.28 16.36 -17.46
N ALA A 32 10.20 16.41 -16.13
CA ALA A 32 11.28 16.70 -15.19
C ALA A 32 11.65 15.55 -14.23
N GLY A 33 11.08 14.33 -14.35
CA GLY A 33 11.57 13.13 -13.61
C GLY A 33 10.50 12.20 -13.01
N PHE A 34 10.93 11.27 -12.15
CA PHE A 34 10.08 10.32 -11.42
C PHE A 34 9.24 11.03 -10.35
N GLN A 35 7.91 10.86 -10.40
CA GLN A 35 6.97 11.47 -9.45
C GLN A 35 6.54 10.44 -8.37
N ARG A 36 6.48 10.89 -7.11
CA ARG A 36 5.92 10.14 -5.98
C ARG A 36 4.45 9.82 -6.27
N ILE A 37 4.01 8.56 -6.37
CA ILE A 37 2.56 8.25 -6.44
C ILE A 37 2.01 8.22 -5.00
N ALA A 38 1.45 9.34 -4.53
CA ALA A 38 0.70 9.42 -3.27
C ALA A 38 -0.54 10.29 -3.48
N GLY A 39 -1.74 9.74 -3.24
CA GLY A 39 -3.00 10.37 -3.64
C GLY A 39 -3.99 10.74 -2.53
N SER A 40 -4.60 11.91 -2.70
CA SER A 40 -5.74 12.54 -2.01
C SER A 40 -5.56 13.02 -0.55
N PRO A 41 -6.32 14.04 -0.10
CA PRO A 41 -6.46 15.38 -0.66
C PRO A 41 -5.93 16.38 0.39
N GLY A 42 -4.81 17.02 0.09
CA GLY A 42 -4.19 17.99 0.97
C GLY A 42 -2.91 18.51 0.33
N ILE A 43 -2.41 19.66 0.79
CA ILE A 43 -1.21 20.30 0.19
C ILE A 43 0.06 19.41 0.28
N ASP A 44 0.01 18.35 1.09
CA ASP A 44 1.06 17.31 1.23
C ASP A 44 0.74 15.98 0.52
N SER A 45 -0.41 15.87 -0.16
CA SER A 45 -0.86 14.68 -0.91
C SER A 45 -1.49 15.10 -2.23
N ASN A 46 -0.69 15.07 -3.29
CA ASN A 46 -1.17 15.37 -4.63
C ASN A 46 -0.62 14.37 -5.62
N VAL A 47 -1.32 13.25 -5.83
CA VAL A 47 -1.25 12.40 -7.03
C VAL A 47 -2.58 11.70 -7.27
N ILE A 48 -2.91 11.60 -8.55
CA ILE A 48 -4.06 10.92 -9.15
C ILE A 48 -4.32 9.56 -8.49
N PRO A 49 -5.57 9.25 -8.10
CA PRO A 49 -5.90 7.97 -7.47
C PRO A 49 -5.67 6.80 -8.43
N TYR A 50 -5.30 5.66 -7.86
CA TYR A 50 -5.24 4.40 -8.57
C TYR A 50 -6.65 3.81 -8.69
N VAL A 51 -7.07 3.41 -9.89
CA VAL A 51 -8.39 2.81 -10.10
C VAL A 51 -8.26 1.30 -10.26
N THR A 52 -9.00 0.53 -9.45
CA THR A 52 -9.04 -0.94 -9.60
C THR A 52 -10.00 -1.37 -10.70
N ALA A 53 -9.57 -2.36 -11.50
CA ALA A 53 -10.36 -2.92 -12.60
C ALA A 53 -11.41 -3.96 -12.15
N GLY A 54 -11.23 -4.54 -10.95
CA GLY A 54 -12.06 -5.60 -10.38
C GLY A 54 -12.39 -5.37 -8.90
N ALA A 55 -13.38 -6.12 -8.39
CA ALA A 55 -13.71 -6.14 -6.97
C ALA A 55 -12.76 -7.09 -6.23
N GLY A 56 -12.47 -6.80 -4.97
CA GLY A 56 -11.40 -7.51 -4.29
C GLY A 56 -11.10 -7.01 -2.88
N ASN A 57 -9.89 -7.27 -2.43
CA ASN A 57 -9.42 -6.94 -1.09
C ASN A 57 -7.96 -6.44 -1.11
N ILE A 58 -7.64 -5.53 -0.20
CA ILE A 58 -6.25 -5.17 0.09
C ILE A 58 -5.62 -6.27 0.95
N VAL A 59 -4.49 -6.81 0.48
CA VAL A 59 -3.80 -7.95 1.11
C VAL A 59 -2.40 -7.61 1.61
N GLY A 60 -1.92 -6.39 1.38
CA GLY A 60 -0.67 -5.93 1.94
C GLY A 60 -0.25 -4.54 1.48
N PHE A 61 0.80 -4.06 2.12
CA PHE A 61 1.45 -2.80 1.84
C PHE A 61 2.96 -2.96 1.93
N SER A 62 3.69 -2.24 1.09
CA SER A 62 5.13 -2.07 1.25
C SER A 62 5.54 -0.63 1.02
N ALA A 63 6.58 -0.21 1.71
CA ALA A 63 7.18 1.10 1.56
C ALA A 63 8.69 0.98 1.39
N SER A 64 9.24 1.83 0.54
CA SER A 64 10.66 2.16 0.47
C SER A 64 10.78 3.68 0.55
N ILE A 65 11.48 4.19 1.56
CA ILE A 65 11.56 5.62 1.86
C ILE A 65 13.04 5.98 1.95
N ASN A 66 13.51 6.86 1.07
CA ASN A 66 14.86 7.41 1.14
C ASN A 66 14.88 8.58 2.13
N ILE A 67 15.20 8.27 3.37
CA ILE A 67 15.07 9.17 4.51
C ILE A 67 16.36 9.96 4.72
N ASN A 68 16.21 11.27 4.90
CA ASN A 68 17.22 12.11 5.53
C ASN A 68 16.63 12.72 6.82
N ASN A 69 17.09 12.27 7.99
CA ASN A 69 16.73 12.86 9.27
C ASN A 69 15.21 12.81 9.59
N LEU A 70 14.54 11.66 9.36
CA LEU A 70 13.14 11.50 9.80
C LEU A 70 13.12 11.45 11.34
N PRO A 71 12.38 12.32 12.05
CA PRO A 71 12.38 12.36 13.50
C PRO A 71 11.66 11.14 14.12
N ALA A 72 11.85 10.97 15.43
CA ALA A 72 11.03 10.07 16.24
C ALA A 72 9.61 10.63 16.34
N ALA A 73 8.64 9.91 15.78
CA ALA A 73 7.24 10.29 15.75
C ALA A 73 6.36 9.08 15.38
N VAL A 74 5.05 9.28 15.47
CA VAL A 74 4.05 8.33 14.93
C VAL A 74 3.54 8.89 13.62
N TYR A 75 3.68 8.10 12.56
CA TYR A 75 3.18 8.37 11.22
C TYR A 75 2.05 7.40 10.91
N THR A 76 0.89 7.90 10.50
CA THR A 76 -0.17 7.08 9.92
C THR A 76 -0.10 7.15 8.41
N ILE A 77 -0.31 6.00 7.78
CA ILE A 77 -0.45 5.84 6.34
C ILE A 77 -1.81 5.19 6.13
N ASP A 78 -2.78 5.99 5.73
CA ASP A 78 -4.14 5.53 5.49
C ASP A 78 -4.29 5.14 4.03
N ILE A 79 -4.74 3.91 3.80
CA ILE A 79 -5.22 3.47 2.49
C ILE A 79 -6.68 3.88 2.39
N CYS A 80 -6.97 4.79 1.48
CA CYS A 80 -8.28 5.38 1.33
C CYS A 80 -8.94 4.99 0.01
N LYS A 81 -10.27 5.15 -0.05
CA LYS A 81 -11.04 5.05 -1.29
C LYS A 81 -11.97 6.24 -1.47
N ASN A 82 -12.12 6.67 -2.72
CA ASN A 82 -13.15 7.63 -3.16
C ASN A 82 -13.18 8.90 -2.30
N VAL A 83 -12.02 9.38 -1.84
CA VAL A 83 -11.94 10.56 -0.97
C VAL A 83 -12.32 11.81 -1.78
N PRO A 84 -13.31 12.61 -1.34
CA PRO A 84 -13.69 13.83 -2.03
C PRO A 84 -12.55 14.85 -2.10
N THR A 85 -12.41 15.53 -3.23
CA THR A 85 -11.30 16.46 -3.51
C THR A 85 -11.35 17.76 -2.70
N ASN A 86 -12.46 18.04 -2.04
CA ASN A 86 -12.67 19.24 -1.22
C ASN A 86 -12.37 19.02 0.27
N LEU A 87 -11.96 17.81 0.67
CA LEU A 87 -11.51 17.54 2.03
C LEU A 87 -10.02 17.88 2.16
N SER A 88 -9.60 18.27 3.37
CA SER A 88 -8.18 18.44 3.72
C SER A 88 -7.55 17.16 4.31
N ALA A 89 -8.38 16.19 4.69
CA ALA A 89 -8.00 14.88 5.20
C ALA A 89 -9.18 13.91 5.01
N PRO A 90 -8.93 12.60 4.82
CA PRO A 90 -9.98 11.59 4.75
C PRO A 90 -10.67 11.42 6.10
N THR A 91 -12.00 11.35 6.09
CA THR A 91 -12.78 10.90 7.26
C THR A 91 -12.78 9.37 7.35
N PRO A 92 -13.06 8.76 8.51
CA PRO A 92 -13.03 7.31 8.70
C PRO A 92 -13.84 6.48 7.69
N SER A 93 -14.93 7.04 7.15
CA SER A 93 -15.75 6.40 6.11
C SER A 93 -15.02 6.15 4.80
N TYR A 94 -13.93 6.88 4.52
CA TYR A 94 -13.11 6.73 3.32
C TYR A 94 -11.84 5.93 3.57
N ILE A 95 -11.53 5.57 4.81
CA ILE A 95 -10.32 4.83 5.17
C ILE A 95 -10.64 3.33 5.18
N LEU A 96 -9.93 2.56 4.35
CA LEU A 96 -10.01 1.10 4.33
C LEU A 96 -9.14 0.51 5.44
N SER A 97 -7.90 1.00 5.54
CA SER A 97 -6.91 0.51 6.47
C SER A 97 -5.95 1.62 6.88
N THR A 98 -5.40 1.49 8.08
CA THR A 98 -4.37 2.36 8.61
C THR A 98 -3.12 1.54 8.88
N ILE A 99 -1.98 2.00 8.38
CA ILE A 99 -0.67 1.49 8.75
C ILE A 99 -0.03 2.53 9.66
N THR A 100 0.40 2.09 10.84
CA THR A 100 1.08 2.96 11.81
C THR A 100 2.57 2.64 11.78
N LEU A 101 3.39 3.62 11.39
CA LEU A 101 4.85 3.60 11.50
C LEU A 101 5.25 4.46 12.71
N THR A 102 5.76 3.82 13.75
CA THR A 102 6.30 4.48 14.93
C THR A 102 7.82 4.47 14.87
N THR A 103 8.45 5.62 14.69
CA THR A 103 9.91 5.78 14.80
C THR A 103 10.27 6.16 16.23
N THR A 104 11.23 5.46 16.83
CA THR A 104 11.66 5.69 18.22
C THR A 104 12.92 6.54 18.32
N ASP A 105 13.65 6.68 17.21
CA ASP A 105 14.82 7.54 17.09
C ASP A 105 14.86 8.13 15.67
N LYS A 106 15.74 9.10 15.45
CA LYS A 106 15.98 9.69 14.15
C LYS A 106 16.57 8.66 13.19
N ILE A 107 16.04 8.63 11.96
CA ILE A 107 16.48 7.69 10.91
C ILE A 107 17.09 8.46 9.74
N THR A 108 18.17 7.92 9.18
CA THR A 108 18.77 8.33 7.90
C THR A 108 19.19 7.08 7.13
N GLY A 109 18.89 7.04 5.83
CA GLY A 109 19.11 5.89 4.96
C GLY A 109 17.86 5.49 4.19
N THR A 110 17.93 4.37 3.47
CA THR A 110 16.72 3.83 2.81
C THR A 110 16.00 2.89 3.76
N MET A 111 14.86 3.32 4.31
CA MET A 111 13.99 2.47 5.10
C MET A 111 13.09 1.65 4.19
N THR A 112 12.99 0.35 4.44
CA THR A 112 12.08 -0.56 3.74
C THR A 112 11.27 -1.39 4.72
N PHE A 113 9.98 -1.53 4.48
CA PHE A 113 9.13 -2.46 5.23
C PHE A 113 7.98 -2.98 4.37
N SER A 114 7.41 -4.09 4.81
CA SER A 114 6.16 -4.64 4.28
C SER A 114 5.32 -5.18 5.41
N ILE A 115 4.00 -5.07 5.26
CA ILE A 115 3.04 -5.51 6.26
C ILE A 115 1.73 -5.97 5.59
N LYS A 116 1.10 -6.97 6.18
CA LYS A 116 -0.18 -7.54 5.75
C LYS A 116 -1.23 -7.31 6.84
N PRO A 117 -2.53 -7.27 6.48
CA PRO A 117 -3.61 -7.21 7.46
C PRO A 117 -3.62 -8.38 8.46
N THR A 118 -3.03 -9.51 8.11
CA THR A 118 -2.96 -10.73 8.94
C THR A 118 -1.71 -10.81 9.81
N ASP A 119 -0.78 -9.86 9.71
CA ASP A 119 0.42 -9.86 10.55
C ASP A 119 0.01 -9.57 12.00
N ILE A 120 0.45 -10.41 12.93
CA ILE A 120 0.17 -10.25 14.36
C ILE A 120 1.31 -9.45 14.99
N GLY A 121 0.97 -8.33 15.64
CA GLY A 121 1.94 -7.47 16.32
C GLY A 121 2.70 -6.52 15.39
N SER A 122 3.78 -5.96 15.91
CA SER A 122 4.62 -4.99 15.18
C SER A 122 5.73 -5.68 14.39
N ARG A 123 6.03 -5.16 13.20
CA ARG A 123 7.18 -5.55 12.38
C ARG A 123 8.22 -4.45 12.37
N GLN A 124 9.49 -4.81 12.36
CA GLN A 124 10.59 -3.85 12.35
C GLN A 124 11.05 -3.58 10.90
N PRO A 125 11.09 -2.32 10.44
CA PRO A 125 11.68 -1.96 9.16
C PRO A 125 13.18 -2.26 9.10
N GLN A 126 13.69 -2.48 7.89
CA GLN A 126 15.13 -2.45 7.61
C GLN A 126 15.53 -1.05 7.18
N VAL A 127 16.72 -0.60 7.58
CA VAL A 127 17.34 0.65 7.14
C VAL A 127 18.68 0.31 6.50
N TYR A 128 18.85 0.71 5.24
CA TYR A 128 20.09 0.56 4.49
C TYR A 128 20.93 1.84 4.64
N ASN A 129 22.01 1.75 5.43
CA ASN A 129 22.96 2.85 5.63
C ASN A 129 24.28 2.38 6.30
N PRO A 130 25.30 1.90 5.56
CA PRO A 130 25.30 1.53 4.15
C PRO A 130 24.76 0.11 3.89
N THR A 131 24.78 -0.76 4.90
CA THR A 131 24.24 -2.13 4.85
C THR A 131 22.86 -2.19 5.51
N PRO A 132 22.01 -3.17 5.17
CA PRO A 132 20.73 -3.36 5.85
C PRO A 132 20.91 -3.74 7.31
N ALA A 133 20.22 -3.03 8.18
CA ALA A 133 20.05 -3.40 9.59
C ALA A 133 18.63 -3.06 10.06
N PRO A 134 18.12 -3.69 11.12
CA PRO A 134 16.86 -3.29 11.72
C PRO A 134 16.90 -1.83 12.19
N GLY A 135 15.91 -1.04 11.76
CA GLY A 135 15.81 0.38 12.13
C GLY A 135 15.14 0.60 13.48
N PRO A 136 15.30 1.78 14.10
CA PRO A 136 14.61 2.16 15.33
C PRO A 136 13.16 2.57 15.02
N ALA A 137 12.39 1.63 14.49
CA ALA A 137 11.00 1.85 14.11
C ALA A 137 10.20 0.56 14.13
N ASN A 138 8.89 0.70 14.27
CA ASN A 138 7.91 -0.36 14.38
C ASN A 138 6.73 -0.06 13.44
N VAL A 139 6.21 -1.08 12.76
CA VAL A 139 5.08 -0.96 11.83
C VAL A 139 3.98 -1.91 12.22
N THR A 140 2.76 -1.39 12.35
CA THR A 140 1.55 -2.17 12.61
C THR A 140 0.46 -1.85 11.58
N TRP A 141 -0.49 -2.77 11.42
CA TRP A 141 -1.65 -2.62 10.55
C TRP A 141 -2.91 -2.68 11.39
N THR A 142 -3.79 -1.69 11.21
CA THR A 142 -5.14 -1.70 11.76
C THR A 142 -6.16 -1.59 10.62
N SER A 143 -7.04 -2.58 10.55
CA SER A 143 -8.15 -2.63 9.59
C SER A 143 -9.38 -1.98 10.21
N ILE A 144 -10.04 -1.07 9.51
CA ILE A 144 -11.33 -0.52 9.97
C ILE A 144 -12.48 -1.44 9.57
N THR A 145 -12.32 -2.15 8.45
CA THR A 145 -13.27 -3.15 7.94
C THR A 145 -12.59 -4.49 7.74
N THR A 146 -13.29 -5.57 8.10
CA THR A 146 -12.81 -6.94 7.88
C THR A 146 -12.62 -7.18 6.38
N GLY A 147 -11.43 -7.65 6.00
CA GLY A 147 -11.08 -7.98 4.61
C GLY A 147 -10.55 -6.83 3.77
N ASN A 148 -10.76 -5.56 4.14
CA ASN A 148 -10.37 -4.38 3.35
C ASN A 148 -10.91 -4.39 1.91
N PRO A 149 -12.25 -4.42 1.73
CA PRO A 149 -12.86 -4.61 0.42
C PRO A 149 -12.71 -3.38 -0.48
N VAL A 150 -12.44 -3.66 -1.76
CA VAL A 150 -12.45 -2.70 -2.87
C VAL A 150 -13.44 -3.13 -3.94
N SER A 151 -14.05 -2.18 -4.62
CA SER A 151 -14.96 -2.41 -5.75
C SER A 151 -14.35 -1.89 -7.05
N ARG A 152 -14.76 -2.47 -8.18
CA ARG A 152 -14.39 -1.97 -9.51
C ARG A 152 -14.71 -0.48 -9.63
N GLY A 153 -13.72 0.32 -10.02
CA GLY A 153 -13.87 1.76 -10.15
C GLY A 153 -13.56 2.55 -8.87
N ASP A 154 -13.28 1.89 -7.74
CA ASP A 154 -12.80 2.59 -6.54
C ASP A 154 -11.48 3.31 -6.86
N ALA A 155 -11.47 4.60 -6.54
CA ALA A 155 -10.30 5.47 -6.59
C ALA A 155 -9.50 5.30 -5.29
N ILE A 156 -8.51 4.43 -5.32
CA ILE A 156 -7.63 4.10 -4.20
C ILE A 156 -6.52 5.15 -4.08
N SER A 157 -6.26 5.56 -2.85
CA SER A 157 -5.36 6.66 -2.56
C SER A 157 -4.62 6.43 -1.22
N LEU A 158 -3.58 7.22 -0.95
CA LEU A 158 -2.79 7.16 0.27
C LEU A 158 -2.74 8.53 0.94
N TYR A 159 -3.14 8.59 2.20
CA TYR A 159 -3.01 9.78 3.03
C TYR A 159 -1.99 9.52 4.13
N ILE A 160 -1.00 10.40 4.30
CA ILE A 160 0.09 10.22 5.28
C ILE A 160 0.11 11.41 6.23
N THR A 161 0.06 11.16 7.54
CA THR A 161 0.15 12.22 8.55
C THR A 161 0.99 11.80 9.77
N PRO A 162 1.92 12.66 10.25
CA PRO A 162 2.39 13.86 9.60
C PRO A 162 3.10 13.55 8.26
N GLY A 163 3.23 14.54 7.39
CA GLY A 163 3.85 14.34 6.08
C GLY A 163 5.29 13.83 6.18
N ILE A 164 5.64 12.84 5.37
CA ILE A 164 7.02 12.39 5.17
C ILE A 164 7.56 13.11 3.92
N THR A 165 8.40 14.12 4.11
CA THR A 165 9.02 14.95 3.05
C THR A 165 10.23 14.30 2.39
N ALA A 166 10.22 12.96 2.33
CA ALA A 166 11.26 12.14 1.73
C ALA A 166 10.81 11.56 0.39
N SER A 167 11.77 11.20 -0.47
CA SER A 167 11.46 10.41 -1.67
C SER A 167 11.03 9.01 -1.24
N ALA A 168 9.90 8.54 -1.76
CA ALA A 168 9.35 7.26 -1.34
C ALA A 168 8.59 6.57 -2.47
N VAL A 169 8.59 5.23 -2.40
CA VAL A 169 7.72 4.34 -3.17
C VAL A 169 6.83 3.62 -2.17
N TYR A 170 5.53 3.70 -2.40
CA TYR A 170 4.53 2.94 -1.66
C TYR A 170 3.83 2.00 -2.62
N SER A 171 3.52 0.79 -2.17
CA SER A 171 2.80 -0.20 -2.98
C SER A 171 1.69 -0.81 -2.15
N ILE A 172 0.48 -0.79 -2.71
CA ILE A 172 -0.68 -1.47 -2.17
C ILE A 172 -0.86 -2.75 -2.98
N PHE A 173 -0.97 -3.88 -2.29
CA PHE A 173 -1.23 -5.17 -2.92
C PHE A 173 -2.71 -5.50 -2.81
N LEU A 174 -3.33 -5.74 -3.96
CA LEU A 174 -4.73 -6.16 -4.05
C LEU A 174 -4.82 -7.59 -4.59
N ILE A 175 -5.83 -8.32 -4.14
CA ILE A 175 -6.36 -9.49 -4.84
C ILE A 175 -7.73 -9.09 -5.36
N THR A 176 -7.91 -9.15 -6.67
CA THR A 176 -9.18 -8.86 -7.35
C THR A 176 -9.76 -10.11 -7.97
N ASP A 177 -10.98 -10.02 -8.48
CA ASP A 177 -11.65 -11.02 -9.31
C ASP A 177 -11.21 -11.02 -10.79
N ILE A 178 -10.04 -10.40 -11.08
CA ILE A 178 -9.36 -10.33 -12.38
C ILE A 178 -7.98 -10.96 -12.27
#